data_AF-A0A6L9IKU0-F1
#
_entry.id   AF-A0A6L9IKU0-F1
#
_cell.length_a   1.000
_cell.length_b   1.000
_cell.length_c   1.000
_cell.angle_alpha   90.00
_cell.angle_beta   90.00
_cell.angle_gamma   90.00
#
_symmetry.space_group_name_H-M   'P 1'
#
loop_
_entity.id
_entity.type
_entity.pdbx_description
1 polymer ?
#
loop_
_entity_poly.entity_id
_entity_poly.type
_entity_poly.pdbx_seq_one_letter_code
_entity_poly.pdbx_strand_id
1 'polypeptide(L)' 'MGVEFYDVKIRQKVVIEEANILKTTFDTKNGQIRYGLRGKTDDGRMLTKFVSKADWETMDYPLEEK' A
#
# COMPACT_ATOMS: atom_id res chain seq x y z
N MET A 1 -8.91 -7.11 -9.74
CA MET A 1 -7.52 -7.55 -9.93
C MET A 1 -6.84 -7.39 -8.57
N GLY A 2 -5.51 -7.47 -8.46
CA GLY A 2 -4.84 -7.31 -7.17
C GLY A 2 -3.50 -6.60 -7.33
N VAL A 3 -2.97 -6.06 -6.24
CA VAL A 3 -1.66 -5.40 -6.23
C VAL A 3 -0.64 -6.34 -5.62
N GLU A 4 0.50 -6.46 -6.30
CA GLU A 4 1.63 -7.22 -5.79
C GLU A 4 2.37 -6.43 -4.71
N PHE A 5 2.53 -7.04 -3.53
CA PHE A 5 3.35 -6.58 -2.41
C PHE A 5 4.50 -7.55 -2.17
N TYR A 6 5.63 -7.03 -1.69
CA TYR A 6 6.70 -7.89 -1.18
C TYR A 6 6.53 -8.09 0.32
N ASP A 7 6.29 -9.33 0.72
CA ASP A 7 6.17 -9.71 2.12
C ASP A 7 7.53 -10.13 2.66
N VAL A 8 8.10 -9.32 3.55
CA VAL A 8 9.44 -9.54 4.12
C VAL A 8 9.48 -10.75 5.07
N LYS A 9 8.35 -11.11 5.70
CA LYS A 9 8.29 -12.23 6.66
C LYS A 9 8.46 -13.57 5.95
N ILE A 10 7.77 -13.74 4.82
CA ILE A 10 7.85 -14.96 4.00
C ILE A 10 8.85 -14.82 2.84
N ARG A 11 9.38 -13.61 2.62
CA ARG A 11 10.34 -13.25 1.56
C ARG A 11 9.83 -13.54 0.17
N GLN A 12 8.54 -13.28 -0.06
CA GLN A 12 7.87 -13.57 -1.32
C GLN A 12 6.97 -12.43 -1.74
N LYS A 13 6.68 -12.38 -3.04
CA LYS A 13 5.65 -11.51 -3.59
C LYS A 13 4.28 -12.14 -3.34
N VAL A 14 3.38 -11.36 -2.79
CA VAL A 14 1.98 -11.75 -2.56
C VAL A 14 1.08 -10.78 -3.29
N VAL A 15 0.01 -11.29 -3.88
CA VAL A 15 -1.01 -10.47 -4.52
C VAL A 15 -2.12 -10.26 -3.49
N ILE A 16 -2.44 -9.01 -3.21
CA ILE A 16 -3.54 -8.63 -2.32
C ILE A 16 -4.68 -8.11 -3.18
N GLU A 17 -5.88 -8.62 -2.93
CA GLU A 17 -7.09 -8.18 -3.62
C GLU A 17 -7.38 -6.71 -3.34
N GLU A 18 -7.91 -6.00 -4.35
CA GLU A 18 -8.23 -4.57 -4.26
C GLU A 18 -9.13 -4.20 -3.08
N ALA A 19 -10.05 -5.09 -2.69
CA ALA A 19 -10.92 -4.89 -1.52
C ALA A 19 -10.15 -4.78 -0.19
N ASN A 20 -8.91 -5.29 -0.14
CA ASN A 20 -8.03 -5.27 1.02
C ASN A 20 -6.91 -4.22 0.88
N ILE A 21 -7.03 -3.28 -0.06
CA ILE A 21 -6.05 -2.23 -0.32
C ILE A 21 -6.60 -0.87 0.13
N LEU A 22 -5.77 -0.13 0.87
CA LEU A 22 -6.00 1.25 1.26
C LEU A 22 -4.91 2.15 0.69
N LYS A 23 -5.24 3.38 0.35
CA LYS A 23 -4.29 4.46 0.05
C LYS A 23 -3.81 5.12 1.34
N THR A 24 -2.53 5.47 1.39
CA THR A 24 -1.98 6.22 2.52
C THR A 24 -0.91 7.20 2.05
N THR A 25 -0.63 8.20 2.88
CA THR A 25 0.47 9.15 2.69
C THR A 25 1.35 9.19 3.92
N PHE A 26 2.65 9.25 3.68
CA PHE A 26 3.67 9.32 4.72
C PHE A 26 4.43 10.64 4.60
N ASP A 27 4.37 11.45 5.66
CA ASP A 27 5.18 12.65 5.78
C ASP A 27 6.60 12.27 6.22
N THR A 28 7.59 12.70 5.45
CA THR A 28 9.00 12.51 5.84
C THR A 28 9.52 13.72 6.62
N LYS A 29 10.59 13.51 7.39
CA LYS A 29 11.23 14.56 8.21
C LYS A 29 11.66 15.80 7.40
N ASN A 30 11.84 15.67 6.09
CA ASN A 30 12.24 16.75 5.19
C ASN A 30 11.05 17.43 4.48
N GLY A 31 9.80 17.12 4.89
CA GLY A 31 8.59 17.68 4.28
C GLY A 31 8.18 17.04 2.95
N GLN A 32 8.88 15.99 2.50
CA GLN A 32 8.47 15.24 1.31
C GLN A 32 7.35 14.26 1.67
N ILE A 33 6.26 14.30 0.90
CA ILE A 33 5.16 13.34 0.99
C ILE A 33 5.52 12.11 0.15
N ARG A 34 5.41 10.92 0.76
CA ARG A 34 5.49 9.64 0.04
C ARG A 34 4.10 9.04 -0.08
N TYR A 35 3.77 8.60 -1.28
CA TYR A 35 2.50 7.97 -1.61
C TYR A 35 2.63 6.45 -1.49
N GLY A 36 1.71 5.84 -0.74
CA GLY A 36 1.76 4.42 -0.45
C GLY A 36 0.39 3.74 -0.57
N LEU A 37 0.46 2.44 -0.77
CA LEU A 37 -0.66 1.51 -0.65
C LEU A 37 -0.42 0.61 0.55
N ARG A 38 -1.49 0.30 1.27
CA ARG A 38 -1.51 -0.58 2.43
C ARG A 38 -2.36 -1.79 2.08
N GLY A 39 -1.77 -2.97 2.10
CA GLY A 39 -2.46 -4.21 1.78
C GLY A 39 -2.52 -5.12 3.00
N LYS A 40 -3.71 -5.59 3.36
CA LYS A 40 -3.90 -6.56 4.45
C LYS A 40 -3.73 -7.99 3.93
N THR A 41 -2.82 -8.75 4.52
CA THR A 41 -2.67 -10.19 4.25
C THR A 41 -3.73 -11.00 5.01
N ASP A 42 -3.96 -12.24 4.59
CA ASP A 42 -4.92 -13.16 5.24
C ASP A 42 -4.60 -13.42 6.71
N ASP A 43 -3.30 -13.41 7.07
CA ASP A 43 -2.84 -13.53 8.46
C ASP A 43 -2.83 -12.20 9.23
N GLY A 44 -3.47 -11.17 8.69
CA GLY A 44 -3.76 -9.90 9.35
C GLY A 44 -2.62 -8.89 9.36
N ARG A 45 -1.51 -9.14 8.66
CA ARG A 45 -0.38 -8.20 8.59
C ARG A 45 -0.65 -7.12 7.55
N MET A 46 -0.12 -5.93 7.81
CA MET A 46 -0.24 -4.81 6.89
C MET A 46 1.06 -4.60 6.13
N LEU A 47 1.01 -4.82 4.82
CA LEU A 47 2.13 -4.56 3.92
C LEU A 47 2.02 -3.15 3.36
N THR A 48 3.16 -2.53 3.07
CA THR A 48 3.21 -1.18 2.49
C THR A 48 3.98 -1.24 1.18
N LYS A 49 3.42 -0.66 0.13
CA LYS A 49 4.07 -0.48 -1.17
C LYS A 49 4.07 0.99 -1.52
N PHE A 50 5.26 1.54 -1.78
CA PHE A 50 5.38 2.90 -2.29
C PHE A 50 5.11 2.92 -3.79
N VAL A 51 4.35 3.92 -4.22
CA VAL A 51 3.98 4.14 -5.62
C VAL A 51 4.27 5.59 -5.99
N SER A 52 4.28 5.90 -7.28
CA SER A 52 4.38 7.29 -7.72
C SER A 52 3.10 8.05 -7.35
N LYS A 53 3.19 9.38 -7.29
CA LYS A 53 2.01 10.23 -7.09
C LYS A 53 0.96 10.00 -8.19
N ALA A 54 1.40 9.88 -9.45
CA ALA A 54 0.50 9.68 -10.58
C ALA A 54 -0.28 8.36 -10.48
N ASP A 55 0.39 7.27 -10.10
CA ASP A 55 -0.27 5.98 -9.88
C ASP A 55 -1.25 6.05 -8.70
N TRP A 56 -0.85 6.73 -7.62
CA TRP A 56 -1.69 6.89 -6.44
C TRP A 56 -2.96 7.69 -6.72
N GLU A 57 -2.89 8.74 -7.54
CA GLU A 57 -4.05 9.56 -7.91
C GLU A 57 -5.00 8.84 -8.88
N THR A 58 -4.48 7.96 -9.74
CA THR A 58 -5.28 7.21 -10.73
C THR A 58 -5.97 5.97 -10.15
N MET A 59 -5.41 5.38 -9.08
CA MET A 59 -6.04 4.26 -8.38
C MET A 59 -7.32 4.70 -7.68
N ASP A 60 -8.32 3.84 -7.55
CA ASP A 60 -9.55 4.13 -6.81
C ASP A 60 -9.67 3.20 -5.61
N TYR A 61 -8.95 3.54 -4.53
CA TYR A 61 -8.96 2.79 -3.27
C TYR A 61 -9.28 3.73 -2.12
N PRO A 62 -9.96 3.25 -1.07
CA PRO A 62 -10.26 4.04 0.12
C PRO A 62 -8.98 4.53 0.81
N LEU A 63 -9.05 5.70 1.44
CA LEU A 63 -7.97 6.24 2.26
C LEU A 63 -7.88 5.47 3.59
N GLU A 64 -6.65 5.25 4.07
CA GLU A 64 -6.38 4.69 5.39
C GLU A 64 -6.85 5.70 6.46
N GLU A 65 -7.81 5.28 7.29
CA GLU A 65 -8.20 6.03 8.48
C GLU A 65 -7.06 5.99 9.50
N LYS A 66 -6.61 7.17 9.93
CA LYS A 66 -5.53 7.35 10.91
C LYS A 66 -6.05 7.45 12.34
#